data_AF-A0A1M5GJQ8-F1
#
_entry.id   AF-A0A1M5GJQ8-F1
#
_cell.length_a   1.000
_cell.length_b   1.000
_cell.length_c   1.000
_cell.angle_alpha   90.00
_cell.angle_beta   90.00
_cell.angle_gamma   90.00
#
_symmetry.space_group_name_H-M   'P 1'
#
loop_
_entity.id
_entity.type
_entity.pdbx_description
1 polymer ?
#
loop_
_entity_poly.entity_id
_entity_poly.type
_entity_poly.pdbx_seq_one_letter_code
_entity_poly.pdbx_strand_id
1 'polypeptide(L)'
;MARTKLYITYGVILVIFIISVYAAFTVNPFDTAKDRVDFIVTITSLIISLLAFIVAMNTYVSIDNVNRVTQLNGNILEDENYKTSLPAIFYDYGQGDSTKSKDEIFDKLELKFIKESKTAINFANNLQDFIEVLVIFPALFSNHESNETIRRMDRLITTIEEKRDNFLSIGTGNLRLIEETVKLIKGVTDYQKLISKQDFNVESDLIKVRGTMLKNSVSQTVYYNYLGLFYNKKAMYLIGQHIKLNSDNTDLFDIENHRQLIVHKHKIDSGVLDTISIYLQESKNAFEHAIKCSQNDTMWEGFIKYNNARTTYFLKLLSPDEKGEHGDWQELMDDAILARMKLNTLIEDVIKTSNNSYLKDYFIYQEYIARLVKINILIARKEDITDFRGNVLYKAPEYKKLLKDSIINFPYEGNFTRIVEYQDKIRKLLEV
;
A
#
# COMPACT_ATOMS: atom_id res chain seq x y z
N MET A 1 24.40 30.72 -2.38
CA MET A 1 24.88 31.31 -1.11
C MET A 1 26.11 30.61 -0.53
N ALA A 2 26.18 29.27 -0.48
CA ALA A 2 27.33 28.54 0.07
C ALA A 2 28.65 28.71 -0.74
N ARG A 3 28.58 28.63 -2.08
CA ARG A 3 29.76 28.83 -2.95
C ARG A 3 30.39 30.23 -2.80
N THR A 4 29.57 31.27 -2.68
CA THR A 4 30.03 32.65 -2.52
C THR A 4 30.78 32.86 -1.20
N LYS A 5 30.32 32.23 -0.10
CA LYS A 5 31.04 32.25 1.18
C LYS A 5 32.39 31.52 1.09
N LEU A 6 32.45 30.40 0.37
CA LEU A 6 33.68 29.63 0.14
C LEU A 6 34.76 30.45 -0.58
N TYR A 7 34.39 31.18 -1.65
CA TYR A 7 35.32 32.04 -2.39
C TYR A 7 35.84 33.21 -1.55
N ILE A 8 35.00 33.77 -0.67
CA ILE A 8 35.43 34.83 0.26
C ILE A 8 36.44 34.27 1.26
N THR A 9 36.23 33.08 1.80
CA THR A 9 37.18 32.43 2.72
C THR A 9 38.52 32.13 2.04
N TYR A 10 38.51 31.61 0.81
CA TYR A 10 39.75 31.41 0.03
C TYR A 10 40.46 32.72 -0.29
N GLY A 11 39.71 33.79 -0.61
CA GLY A 11 40.26 35.12 -0.85
C GLY A 11 40.95 35.69 0.39
N VAL A 12 40.33 35.55 1.57
CA VAL A 12 40.92 35.99 2.85
C VAL A 12 42.20 35.22 3.18
N ILE A 13 42.20 33.89 2.99
CA ILE A 13 43.39 33.04 3.21
C ILE A 13 44.53 33.47 2.27
N LEU A 14 44.24 33.72 1.00
CA LEU A 14 45.23 34.17 0.02
C LEU A 14 45.84 35.52 0.40
N VAL A 15 45.00 36.47 0.85
CA VAL A 15 45.45 37.80 1.27
C VAL A 15 46.34 37.72 2.51
N ILE A 16 45.95 36.91 3.52
CA ILE A 16 46.78 36.68 4.71
C ILE A 16 48.12 36.05 4.32
N PHE A 17 48.12 35.06 3.42
CA PHE A 17 49.34 34.43 2.92
C PHE A 17 50.28 35.43 2.24
N ILE A 18 49.76 36.27 1.33
CA ILE A 18 50.55 37.30 0.65
C ILE A 18 51.16 38.28 1.66
N ILE A 19 50.38 38.72 2.65
CA ILE A 19 50.85 39.63 3.71
C ILE A 19 51.93 38.95 4.56
N SER A 20 51.78 37.68 4.92
CA SER A 20 52.77 36.93 5.70
C SER A 20 54.08 36.72 4.93
N VAL A 21 54.01 36.40 3.64
CA VAL A 21 55.20 36.28 2.76
C VAL A 21 55.89 37.62 2.63
N TYR A 22 55.14 38.70 2.39
CA TYR A 22 55.67 40.05 2.28
C TYR A 22 56.36 40.50 3.58
N ALA A 23 55.69 40.33 4.72
CA ALA A 23 56.22 40.65 6.04
C ALA A 23 57.52 39.88 6.32
N ALA A 24 57.56 38.58 6.01
CA ALA A 24 58.76 37.77 6.20
C ALA A 24 59.92 38.20 5.29
N PHE A 25 59.64 38.63 4.06
CA PHE A 25 60.64 39.16 3.12
C PHE A 25 61.22 40.50 3.57
N THR A 26 60.40 41.36 4.20
CA THR A 26 60.85 42.65 4.75
C THR A 26 61.62 42.54 6.07
N VAL A 27 61.38 41.49 6.87
CA VAL A 27 61.97 41.36 8.21
C VAL A 27 63.28 40.57 8.21
N ASN A 28 63.52 39.70 7.22
CA ASN A 28 64.74 38.90 7.12
C ASN A 28 65.60 39.30 5.89
N PRO A 29 66.62 40.16 6.04
CA PRO A 29 67.62 40.31 4.99
C PRO A 29 68.39 38.98 4.85
N PHE A 30 68.33 38.36 3.68
CA PHE A 30 68.92 37.04 3.45
C PHE A 30 70.46 37.12 3.36
N ASP A 31 71.12 37.17 4.53
CA ASP A 31 72.58 37.32 4.64
C ASP A 31 73.34 36.03 4.29
N THR A 32 72.72 34.85 4.41
CA THR A 32 73.34 33.57 4.03
C THR A 32 72.47 32.70 3.11
N ALA A 33 73.11 31.78 2.37
CA ALA A 33 72.42 30.80 1.54
C ALA A 33 71.54 29.83 2.37
N LYS A 34 71.91 29.58 3.63
CA LYS A 34 71.16 28.74 4.56
C LYS A 34 69.81 29.37 4.92
N ASP A 35 69.79 30.67 5.21
CA ASP A 35 68.55 31.40 5.56
C ASP A 35 67.53 31.39 4.40
N ARG A 36 68.03 31.40 3.15
CA ARG A 36 67.16 31.25 1.96
C ARG A 36 66.56 29.86 1.87
N VAL A 37 67.35 28.82 2.12
CA VAL A 37 66.85 27.43 2.09
C VAL A 37 65.82 27.21 3.19
N ASP A 38 66.11 27.65 4.41
CA ASP A 38 65.19 27.50 5.55
C ASP A 38 63.87 28.26 5.31
N PHE A 39 63.94 29.46 4.71
CA PHE A 39 62.76 30.22 4.30
C PHE A 39 61.95 29.51 3.21
N ILE A 40 62.61 29.04 2.14
CA ILE A 40 61.95 28.31 1.04
C ILE A 40 61.27 27.04 1.57
N VAL A 41 61.96 26.28 2.43
CA VAL A 41 61.39 25.08 3.08
C VAL A 41 60.17 25.45 3.90
N THR A 42 60.25 26.49 4.74
CA THR A 42 59.14 26.95 5.58
C THR A 42 57.92 27.37 4.75
N ILE A 43 58.11 28.19 3.71
CA ILE A 43 57.01 28.61 2.82
C ILE A 43 56.42 27.42 2.07
N THR A 44 57.26 26.50 1.58
CA THR A 44 56.80 25.30 0.87
C THR A 44 55.98 24.40 1.80
N SER A 45 56.45 24.17 3.03
CA SER A 45 55.72 23.41 4.06
C SER A 45 54.39 24.07 4.44
N LEU A 46 54.34 25.40 4.51
CA LEU A 46 53.10 26.15 4.75
C LEU A 46 52.10 25.96 3.60
N ILE A 47 52.56 26.03 2.35
CA ILE A 47 51.72 25.81 1.17
C ILE A 47 51.17 24.37 1.15
N ILE A 48 52.01 23.37 1.41
CA ILE A 48 51.60 21.97 1.49
C ILE A 48 50.55 21.78 2.58
N SER A 49 50.76 22.35 3.77
CA SER A 49 49.82 22.27 4.89
C SER A 49 48.48 22.94 4.57
N LEU A 50 48.50 24.08 3.89
CA LEU A 50 47.29 24.78 3.46
C LEU A 50 46.51 23.96 2.43
N LEU A 51 47.19 23.41 1.43
CA LEU A 51 46.58 22.52 0.43
C LEU A 51 45.94 21.29 1.10
N ALA A 52 46.66 20.67 2.03
CA ALA A 52 46.14 19.55 2.82
C ALA A 52 44.88 19.94 3.62
N PHE A 53 44.89 21.11 4.27
CA PHE A 53 43.72 21.64 4.99
C PHE A 53 42.52 21.87 4.05
N ILE A 54 42.75 22.43 2.86
CA ILE A 54 41.69 22.66 1.87
C ILE A 54 41.07 21.34 1.40
N VAL A 55 41.91 20.34 1.10
CA VAL A 55 41.45 19.00 0.73
C VAL A 55 40.65 18.36 1.87
N ALA A 56 41.14 18.45 3.11
CA ALA A 56 40.46 17.92 4.29
C ALA A 56 39.11 18.63 4.54
N MET A 57 39.06 19.96 4.41
CA MET A 57 37.85 20.76 4.57
C MET A 57 36.82 20.44 3.50
N ASN A 58 37.22 20.34 2.23
CA ASN A 58 36.32 19.94 1.14
C ASN A 58 35.79 18.51 1.35
N THR A 59 36.66 17.60 1.80
CA THR A 59 36.29 16.22 2.12
C THR A 59 35.27 16.20 3.27
N TYR A 60 35.51 16.95 4.35
CA TYR A 60 34.59 17.05 5.48
C TYR A 60 33.23 17.64 5.08
N VAL A 61 33.21 18.76 4.36
CA VAL A 61 31.97 19.39 3.87
C VAL A 61 31.22 18.48 2.89
N SER A 62 31.94 17.70 2.08
CA SER A 62 31.33 16.70 1.20
C SER A 62 30.66 15.59 2.00
N ILE A 63 31.36 15.04 3.00
CA ILE A 63 30.81 14.00 3.90
C ILE A 63 29.61 14.52 4.67
N ASP A 64 29.66 15.74 5.20
CA ASP A 64 28.56 16.34 5.98
C ASP A 64 27.32 16.61 5.12
N ASN A 65 27.50 17.11 3.89
CA ASN A 65 26.38 17.26 2.94
C ASN A 65 25.77 15.92 2.54
N VAL A 66 26.62 14.90 2.29
CA VAL A 66 26.16 13.54 1.99
C VAL A 66 25.35 13.01 3.18
N ASN A 67 25.87 13.11 4.40
CA ASN A 67 25.20 12.66 5.60
C ASN A 67 23.86 13.36 5.80
N ARG A 68 23.77 14.68 5.63
CA ARG A 68 22.50 15.42 5.76
C ARG A 68 21.46 14.96 4.74
N VAL A 69 21.88 14.55 3.55
CA VAL A 69 20.98 14.07 2.49
C VAL A 69 20.55 12.62 2.72
N THR A 70 21.44 11.76 3.24
CA THR A 70 21.21 10.32 3.40
C THR A 70 20.78 9.89 4.80
N GLN A 71 20.78 10.78 5.78
CA GLN A 71 20.41 10.46 7.16
C GLN A 71 18.97 9.93 7.24
N LEU A 72 18.81 8.79 7.92
CA LEU A 72 17.54 8.08 8.12
C LEU A 72 17.27 7.76 9.60
N ASN A 73 18.00 8.36 10.54
CA ASN A 73 17.76 8.15 11.96
C ASN A 73 16.36 8.63 12.34
N GLY A 74 15.57 7.76 12.97
CA GLY A 74 14.18 8.07 13.35
C GLY A 74 13.22 8.15 12.16
N ASN A 75 13.50 7.45 11.06
CA ASN A 75 12.57 7.39 9.93
C ASN A 75 11.32 6.56 10.27
N ILE A 76 10.19 6.97 9.71
CA ILE A 76 8.87 6.39 10.01
C ILE A 76 8.70 4.93 9.54
N LEU A 77 9.53 4.48 8.58
CA LEU A 77 9.50 3.11 8.05
C LEU A 77 10.06 2.09 9.06
N GLU A 78 10.75 2.56 10.10
CA GLU A 78 11.26 1.75 11.21
C GLU A 78 10.29 1.66 12.41
N ASP A 79 9.21 2.44 12.42
CA ASP A 79 8.27 2.47 13.54
C ASP A 79 7.31 1.28 13.54
N GLU A 80 7.61 0.27 14.35
CA GLU A 80 6.80 -0.94 14.53
C GLU A 80 5.44 -0.68 15.18
N ASN A 81 5.23 0.50 15.79
CA ASN A 81 3.97 0.86 16.46
C ASN A 81 3.13 1.87 15.66
N TYR A 82 3.52 2.16 14.43
CA TYR A 82 2.82 3.11 13.57
C TYR A 82 1.36 2.69 13.33
N LYS A 83 0.47 3.67 13.17
CA LYS A 83 -0.96 3.43 12.87
C LYS A 83 -1.48 4.44 11.88
N THR A 84 -2.33 3.97 10.97
CA THR A 84 -2.98 4.83 9.98
C THR A 84 -3.95 5.78 10.69
N SER A 85 -3.88 7.07 10.36
CA SER A 85 -4.84 8.06 10.90
C SER A 85 -6.07 8.19 9.99
N LEU A 86 -7.16 7.52 10.38
CA LEU A 86 -8.46 7.63 9.70
C LEU A 86 -8.90 9.09 9.49
N PRO A 87 -8.87 9.98 10.50
CA PRO A 87 -9.24 11.38 10.30
C PRO A 87 -8.36 12.12 9.31
N ALA A 88 -7.06 11.80 9.22
CA ALA A 88 -6.16 12.45 8.28
C ALA A 88 -6.54 12.15 6.83
N ILE A 89 -6.82 10.87 6.51
CA ILE A 89 -7.25 10.46 5.16
C ILE A 89 -8.53 11.16 4.74
N PHE A 90 -9.52 11.24 5.63
CA PHE A 90 -10.81 11.87 5.29
C PHE A 90 -10.78 13.41 5.33
N TYR A 91 -9.91 14.00 6.15
CA TYR A 91 -9.65 15.43 6.08
C TYR A 91 -8.99 15.80 4.73
N ASP A 92 -8.04 14.98 4.28
CA ASP A 92 -7.26 15.24 3.08
C ASP A 92 -7.98 14.91 1.77
N TYR A 93 -8.84 13.88 1.77
CA TYR A 93 -9.43 13.33 0.53
C TYR A 93 -10.94 13.06 0.62
N GLY A 94 -11.56 13.28 1.79
CA GLY A 94 -12.94 12.89 2.06
C GLY A 94 -13.98 13.85 1.49
N GLN A 95 -13.63 14.74 0.57
CA GLN A 95 -14.51 15.74 -0.04
C GLN A 95 -14.59 15.55 -1.55
N GLY A 96 -15.77 15.80 -2.12
CA GLY A 96 -15.99 15.81 -3.57
C GLY A 96 -16.48 14.49 -4.19
N ASP A 97 -16.61 14.55 -5.52
CA ASP A 97 -16.99 13.42 -6.36
C ASP A 97 -15.77 12.53 -6.72
N SER A 98 -16.03 11.42 -7.41
CA SER A 98 -15.00 10.43 -7.77
C SER A 98 -13.80 11.04 -8.50
N THR A 99 -14.04 11.93 -9.46
CA THR A 99 -12.98 12.55 -10.27
C THR A 99 -12.13 13.48 -9.42
N LYS A 100 -12.78 14.36 -8.65
CA LYS A 100 -12.09 15.33 -7.81
C LYS A 100 -11.25 14.65 -6.74
N SER A 101 -11.80 13.66 -6.04
CA SER A 101 -11.03 12.91 -5.02
C SER A 101 -9.84 12.18 -5.63
N LYS A 102 -9.98 11.61 -6.85
CA LYS A 102 -8.86 10.97 -7.55
C LYS A 102 -7.76 11.98 -7.90
N ASP A 103 -8.12 13.11 -8.51
CA ASP A 103 -7.16 14.13 -8.90
C ASP A 103 -6.42 14.72 -7.69
N GLU A 104 -7.12 15.00 -6.58
CA GLU A 104 -6.50 15.50 -5.34
C GLU A 104 -5.48 14.51 -4.76
N ILE A 105 -5.77 13.20 -4.79
CA ILE A 105 -4.84 12.16 -4.35
C ILE A 105 -3.59 12.14 -5.23
N PHE A 106 -3.76 12.09 -6.56
CA PHE A 106 -2.62 12.04 -7.47
C PHE A 106 -1.79 13.33 -7.40
N ASP A 107 -2.42 14.49 -7.42
CA ASP A 107 -1.73 15.79 -7.35
C ASP A 107 -0.88 15.89 -6.08
N LYS A 108 -1.41 15.43 -4.93
CA LYS A 108 -0.69 15.43 -3.67
C LYS A 108 0.48 14.44 -3.65
N LEU A 109 0.28 13.22 -4.17
CA LEU A 109 1.38 12.25 -4.28
C LEU A 109 2.47 12.76 -5.23
N GLU A 110 2.10 13.26 -6.40
CA GLU A 110 3.02 13.85 -7.37
C GLU A 110 3.81 15.02 -6.76
N LEU A 111 3.14 15.93 -6.05
CA LEU A 111 3.79 17.03 -5.33
C LEU A 111 4.85 16.52 -4.33
N LYS A 112 4.48 15.53 -3.50
CA LYS A 112 5.36 14.96 -2.48
C LYS A 112 6.62 14.37 -3.10
N PHE A 113 6.48 13.53 -4.12
CA PHE A 113 7.63 12.84 -4.73
C PHE A 113 8.48 13.73 -5.64
N ILE A 114 7.87 14.68 -6.36
CA ILE A 114 8.60 15.57 -7.26
C ILE A 114 9.30 16.69 -6.47
N LYS A 115 8.60 17.34 -5.53
CA LYS A 115 9.09 18.58 -4.89
C LYS A 115 9.59 18.39 -3.46
N GLU A 116 9.05 17.44 -2.68
CA GLU A 116 9.27 17.37 -1.23
C GLU A 116 10.27 16.28 -0.81
N SER A 117 10.53 15.29 -1.67
CA SER A 117 11.53 14.21 -1.48
C SER A 117 12.98 14.65 -1.76
N LYS A 118 13.46 15.67 -1.05
CA LYS A 118 14.84 16.20 -1.19
C LYS A 118 15.88 15.48 -0.34
N THR A 119 15.46 14.86 0.76
CA THR A 119 16.30 14.09 1.68
C THR A 119 15.76 12.68 1.80
N ALA A 120 16.59 11.73 2.22
CA ALA A 120 16.17 10.34 2.40
C ALA A 120 15.04 10.22 3.42
N ILE A 121 15.08 10.99 4.52
CA ILE A 121 14.01 11.02 5.52
C ILE A 121 12.68 11.57 4.96
N ASN A 122 12.72 12.62 4.15
CA ASN A 122 11.51 13.14 3.52
C ASN A 122 10.94 12.13 2.51
N PHE A 123 11.82 11.47 1.76
CA PHE A 123 11.41 10.42 0.83
C PHE A 123 10.78 9.25 1.58
N ALA A 124 11.36 8.80 2.69
CA ALA A 124 10.80 7.75 3.55
C ALA A 124 9.40 8.13 4.11
N ASN A 125 9.23 9.38 4.56
CA ASN A 125 7.93 9.87 5.01
C ASN A 125 6.89 9.86 3.87
N ASN A 126 7.28 10.36 2.68
CA ASN A 126 6.40 10.36 1.51
C ASN A 126 6.04 8.95 1.04
N LEU A 127 6.95 7.98 1.16
CA LEU A 127 6.67 6.56 0.91
C LEU A 127 5.62 6.03 1.91
N GLN A 128 5.74 6.37 3.19
CA GLN A 128 4.74 5.98 4.19
C GLN A 128 3.38 6.62 3.90
N ASP A 129 3.35 7.91 3.54
CA ASP A 129 2.11 8.58 3.14
C ASP A 129 1.45 7.90 1.93
N PHE A 130 2.24 7.40 0.97
CA PHE A 130 1.72 6.60 -0.13
C PHE A 130 1.08 5.31 0.42
N ILE A 131 1.79 4.58 1.28
CA ILE A 131 1.32 3.32 1.86
C ILE A 131 -0.04 3.49 2.55
N GLU A 132 -0.26 4.59 3.29
CA GLU A 132 -1.54 4.88 3.94
C GLU A 132 -2.70 5.02 2.93
N VAL A 133 -2.43 5.65 1.78
CA VAL A 133 -3.43 5.85 0.72
C VAL A 133 -3.77 4.53 0.00
N LEU A 134 -2.94 3.49 0.10
CA LEU A 134 -3.20 2.19 -0.54
C LEU A 134 -4.49 1.51 -0.07
N VAL A 135 -5.06 1.91 1.07
CA VAL A 135 -6.35 1.40 1.56
C VAL A 135 -7.53 1.84 0.68
N ILE A 136 -7.43 3.04 0.08
CA ILE A 136 -8.45 3.59 -0.82
C ILE A 136 -8.16 3.33 -2.30
N PHE A 137 -7.04 2.69 -2.64
CA PHE A 137 -6.68 2.36 -4.03
C PHE A 137 -7.76 1.59 -4.79
N PRO A 138 -8.46 0.58 -4.23
CA PRO A 138 -9.52 -0.09 -4.98
C PRO A 138 -10.66 0.86 -5.39
N ALA A 139 -10.88 1.95 -4.66
CA ALA A 139 -11.83 3.00 -5.04
C ALA A 139 -11.31 3.89 -6.18
N LEU A 140 -9.99 4.05 -6.29
CA LEU A 140 -9.34 4.77 -7.39
C LEU A 140 -9.43 3.96 -8.68
N PHE A 141 -9.11 2.67 -8.62
CA PHE A 141 -8.96 1.77 -9.77
C PHE A 141 -10.24 1.03 -10.23
N SER A 142 -11.43 1.46 -9.82
CA SER A 142 -12.71 0.79 -10.11
C SER A 142 -13.01 0.65 -11.63
N ASN A 143 -13.61 -0.49 -12.02
CA ASN A 143 -13.84 -1.13 -13.35
C ASN A 143 -14.09 -0.34 -14.66
N HIS A 144 -13.96 0.98 -14.71
CA HIS A 144 -14.02 1.77 -15.95
C HIS A 144 -12.92 2.85 -15.97
N GLU A 145 -11.69 2.42 -15.71
CA GLU A 145 -10.57 3.34 -15.67
C GLU A 145 -10.23 3.91 -17.05
N SER A 146 -10.04 5.23 -17.09
CA SER A 146 -9.41 5.86 -18.23
C SER A 146 -7.94 5.40 -18.31
N ASN A 147 -7.42 5.24 -19.53
CA ASN A 147 -5.98 5.02 -19.74
C ASN A 147 -5.09 6.07 -19.03
N GLU A 148 -5.66 7.22 -18.64
CA GLU A 148 -4.92 8.29 -17.97
C GLU A 148 -4.57 7.98 -16.52
N THR A 149 -5.45 7.34 -15.74
CA THR A 149 -5.14 6.99 -14.34
C THR A 149 -3.95 6.05 -14.25
N ILE A 150 -3.95 5.02 -15.10
CA ILE A 150 -2.85 4.05 -15.21
C ILE A 150 -1.55 4.77 -15.62
N ARG A 151 -1.60 5.68 -16.59
CA ARG A 151 -0.43 6.46 -17.03
C ARG A 151 0.10 7.43 -15.97
N ARG A 152 -0.78 8.09 -15.20
CA ARG A 152 -0.37 8.93 -14.07
C ARG A 152 0.36 8.10 -13.02
N MET A 153 -0.21 6.94 -12.67
CA MET A 153 0.41 6.01 -11.73
C MET A 153 1.76 5.49 -12.24
N ASP A 154 1.88 5.10 -13.52
CA ASP A 154 3.15 4.65 -14.11
C ASP A 154 4.23 5.74 -13.99
N ARG A 155 3.92 6.99 -14.34
CA ARG A 155 4.84 8.13 -14.19
C ARG A 155 5.26 8.37 -12.74
N LEU A 156 4.31 8.25 -11.81
CA LEU A 156 4.59 8.40 -10.39
C LEU A 156 5.54 7.30 -9.88
N ILE A 157 5.30 6.05 -10.26
CA ILE A 157 6.18 4.92 -9.93
C ILE A 157 7.57 5.13 -10.51
N THR A 158 7.70 5.51 -11.79
CA THR A 158 9.00 5.83 -12.39
C THR A 158 9.73 6.93 -11.62
N THR A 159 9.01 7.98 -11.21
CA THR A 159 9.59 9.06 -10.40
C THR A 159 10.10 8.55 -9.04
N ILE A 160 9.34 7.65 -8.39
CA ILE A 160 9.73 7.04 -7.12
C ILE A 160 10.98 6.16 -7.29
N GLU A 161 11.04 5.36 -8.35
CA GLU A 161 12.19 4.50 -8.66
C GLU A 161 13.46 5.32 -8.96
N GLU A 162 13.35 6.38 -9.77
CA GLU A 162 14.47 7.30 -10.03
C GLU A 162 14.97 7.96 -8.73
N LYS A 163 14.05 8.37 -7.83
CA LYS A 163 14.42 8.93 -6.53
C LYS A 163 15.12 7.91 -5.64
N ARG A 164 14.61 6.68 -5.59
CA ARG A 164 15.25 5.56 -4.89
C ARG A 164 16.68 5.35 -5.39
N ASP A 165 16.88 5.28 -6.70
CA ASP A 165 18.18 5.01 -7.30
C ASP A 165 19.18 6.14 -7.02
N ASN A 166 18.71 7.39 -7.04
CA ASN A 166 19.50 8.53 -6.61
C ASN A 166 19.99 8.38 -5.16
N PHE A 167 19.13 7.99 -4.22
CA PHE A 167 19.59 7.81 -2.83
C PHE A 167 20.47 6.56 -2.63
N LEU A 168 20.18 5.46 -3.34
CA LEU A 168 21.02 4.24 -3.32
C LEU A 168 22.44 4.49 -3.80
N SER A 169 22.62 5.40 -4.75
CA SER A 169 23.95 5.79 -5.24
C SER A 169 24.80 6.54 -4.20
N ILE A 170 24.20 7.01 -3.09
CA ILE A 170 24.83 7.90 -2.11
C ILE A 170 25.09 7.20 -0.76
N GLY A 171 24.40 6.10 -0.41
CA GLY A 171 24.61 5.36 0.85
C GLY A 171 24.04 3.93 0.85
N THR A 172 24.40 3.10 1.83
CA THR A 172 24.11 1.63 1.77
C THR A 172 23.31 1.04 2.94
N GLY A 173 23.28 1.66 4.13
CA GLY A 173 22.76 1.03 5.36
C GLY A 173 21.23 0.90 5.45
N ASN A 174 20.51 2.02 5.53
CA ASN A 174 19.05 2.07 5.74
C ASN A 174 18.23 2.19 4.44
N LEU A 175 18.91 2.20 3.29
CA LEU A 175 18.26 2.28 1.98
C LEU A 175 17.58 0.98 1.55
N ARG A 176 17.89 -0.15 2.19
CA ARG A 176 17.19 -1.42 1.96
C ARG A 176 15.72 -1.36 2.35
N LEU A 177 15.39 -0.67 3.45
CA LEU A 177 13.99 -0.45 3.85
C LEU A 177 13.23 0.36 2.80
N ILE A 178 13.86 1.42 2.29
CA ILE A 178 13.33 2.22 1.17
C ILE A 178 13.15 1.34 -0.07
N GLU A 179 14.14 0.51 -0.42
CA GLU A 179 14.08 -0.40 -1.57
C GLU A 179 12.89 -1.36 -1.47
N GLU A 180 12.73 -2.04 -0.33
CA GLU A 180 11.62 -2.97 -0.11
C GLU A 180 10.26 -2.25 -0.05
N THR A 181 10.22 -1.02 0.47
CA THR A 181 9.01 -0.19 0.48
C THR A 181 8.59 0.24 -0.92
N VAL A 182 9.55 0.62 -1.78
CA VAL A 182 9.27 0.94 -3.18
C VAL A 182 8.80 -0.30 -3.95
N LYS A 183 9.41 -1.47 -3.72
CA LYS A 183 8.93 -2.74 -4.29
C LYS A 183 7.50 -3.06 -3.84
N LEU A 184 7.16 -2.81 -2.58
CA LEU A 184 5.81 -2.98 -2.06
C LEU A 184 4.81 -2.09 -2.81
N ILE A 185 5.06 -0.79 -2.90
CA ILE A 185 4.18 0.17 -3.60
C ILE A 185 3.97 -0.25 -5.07
N LYS A 186 5.06 -0.65 -5.74
CA LYS A 186 5.00 -1.14 -7.12
C LYS A 186 4.18 -2.43 -7.22
N GLY A 187 4.45 -3.42 -6.36
CA GLY A 187 3.73 -4.68 -6.36
C GLY A 187 2.22 -4.52 -6.12
N VAL A 188 1.84 -3.62 -5.20
CA VAL A 188 0.42 -3.28 -4.96
C VAL A 188 -0.20 -2.64 -6.20
N THR A 189 0.51 -1.71 -6.83
CA THR A 189 0.07 -1.04 -8.06
C THR A 189 -0.13 -2.03 -9.20
N ASP A 190 0.82 -2.94 -9.40
CA ASP A 190 0.75 -3.96 -10.44
C ASP A 190 -0.38 -4.95 -10.18
N TYR A 191 -0.65 -5.29 -8.92
CA TYR A 191 -1.83 -6.07 -8.55
C TYR A 191 -3.15 -5.37 -8.93
N GLN A 192 -3.28 -4.06 -8.70
CA GLN A 192 -4.48 -3.32 -9.11
C GLN A 192 -4.65 -3.30 -10.63
N LYS A 193 -3.56 -3.12 -11.39
CA LYS A 193 -3.58 -3.22 -12.87
C LYS A 193 -3.93 -4.63 -13.36
N LEU A 194 -3.47 -5.65 -12.65
CA LEU A 194 -3.77 -7.04 -12.96
C LEU A 194 -5.26 -7.34 -12.79
N ILE A 195 -5.88 -6.83 -11.72
CA ILE A 195 -7.34 -6.94 -11.54
C ILE A 195 -8.08 -6.26 -12.69
N SER A 196 -7.66 -5.04 -13.09
CA SER A 196 -8.36 -4.29 -14.13
C SER A 196 -8.21 -4.91 -15.52
N LYS A 197 -7.08 -5.56 -15.81
CA LYS A 197 -6.82 -6.26 -17.09
C LYS A 197 -7.26 -7.72 -17.12
N GLN A 198 -7.65 -8.29 -15.97
CA GLN A 198 -8.03 -9.70 -15.81
C GLN A 198 -6.96 -10.72 -16.25
N ASP A 199 -5.67 -10.33 -16.25
CA ASP A 199 -4.56 -11.20 -16.65
C ASP A 199 -3.85 -11.80 -15.43
N PHE A 200 -4.26 -12.99 -15.02
CA PHE A 200 -3.74 -13.66 -13.81
C PHE A 200 -2.54 -14.58 -14.05
N ASN A 201 -2.00 -14.61 -15.28
CA ASN A 201 -0.79 -15.38 -15.62
C ASN A 201 0.51 -14.63 -15.33
N VAL A 202 0.44 -13.38 -14.88
CA VAL A 202 1.61 -12.52 -14.69
C VAL A 202 2.30 -12.79 -13.34
N GLU A 203 3.63 -12.83 -13.34
CA GLU A 203 4.44 -12.81 -12.12
C GLU A 203 4.23 -11.48 -11.39
N SER A 204 3.75 -11.54 -10.14
CA SER A 204 3.58 -10.33 -9.33
C SER A 204 4.90 -9.93 -8.67
N ASP A 205 5.25 -8.65 -8.81
CA ASP A 205 6.39 -8.05 -8.10
C ASP A 205 6.19 -8.08 -6.56
N LEU A 206 4.98 -8.35 -6.05
CA LEU A 206 4.74 -8.57 -4.61
C LEU A 206 5.56 -9.74 -4.06
N ILE A 207 5.76 -10.81 -4.83
CA ILE A 207 6.53 -11.99 -4.37
C ILE A 207 8.02 -11.64 -4.19
N LYS A 208 8.50 -10.60 -4.87
CA LYS A 208 9.90 -10.15 -4.80
C LYS A 208 10.17 -9.28 -3.57
N VAL A 209 9.14 -8.84 -2.87
CA VAL A 209 9.26 -8.05 -1.63
C VAL A 209 9.64 -8.98 -0.48
N ARG A 210 10.73 -8.64 0.22
CA ARG A 210 11.15 -9.35 1.44
C ARG A 210 10.35 -8.82 2.62
N GLY A 211 9.13 -9.32 2.81
CA GLY A 211 8.19 -8.84 3.82
C GLY A 211 8.75 -8.74 5.24
N THR A 212 9.63 -9.66 5.65
CA THR A 212 10.30 -9.67 6.96
C THR A 212 11.26 -8.49 7.17
N MET A 213 11.66 -7.79 6.11
CA MET A 213 12.48 -6.59 6.20
C MET A 213 11.65 -5.33 6.48
N LEU A 214 10.35 -5.33 6.19
CA LEU A 214 9.47 -4.21 6.54
C LEU A 214 9.31 -4.18 8.06
N LYS A 215 9.65 -3.07 8.71
CA LYS A 215 9.48 -2.92 10.17
C LYS A 215 8.17 -2.24 10.55
N ASN A 216 7.78 -1.22 9.78
CA ASN A 216 6.52 -0.53 10.00
C ASN A 216 5.32 -1.49 9.92
N SER A 217 4.47 -1.46 10.94
CA SER A 217 3.28 -2.31 11.11
C SER A 217 2.28 -2.17 9.97
N VAL A 218 2.04 -0.93 9.49
CA VAL A 218 1.14 -0.66 8.37
C VAL A 218 1.74 -1.21 7.07
N SER A 219 3.04 -1.02 6.83
CA SER A 219 3.72 -1.60 5.66
C SER A 219 3.65 -3.13 5.64
N GLN A 220 3.88 -3.79 6.78
CA GLN A 220 3.70 -5.23 6.91
C GLN A 220 2.25 -5.65 6.65
N THR A 221 1.28 -4.92 7.23
CA THR A 221 -0.15 -5.17 7.04
C THR A 221 -0.55 -5.10 5.57
N VAL A 222 -0.10 -4.06 4.87
CA VAL A 222 -0.33 -3.90 3.42
C VAL A 222 0.31 -5.04 2.65
N TYR A 223 1.58 -5.36 2.91
CA TYR A 223 2.27 -6.44 2.21
C TYR A 223 1.53 -7.77 2.34
N TYR A 224 1.23 -8.21 3.57
CA TYR A 224 0.57 -9.49 3.79
C TYR A 224 -0.88 -9.50 3.29
N ASN A 225 -1.62 -8.38 3.40
CA ASN A 225 -2.95 -8.28 2.84
C ASN A 225 -2.94 -8.43 1.30
N TYR A 226 -2.06 -7.72 0.60
CA TYR A 226 -1.96 -7.82 -0.85
C TYR A 226 -1.38 -9.14 -1.34
N LEU A 227 -0.47 -9.75 -0.59
CA LEU A 227 0.01 -11.12 -0.84
C LEU A 227 -1.13 -12.14 -0.72
N GLY A 228 -1.95 -12.03 0.33
CA GLY A 228 -3.12 -12.88 0.53
C GLY A 228 -4.15 -12.73 -0.59
N LEU A 229 -4.38 -11.49 -1.04
CA LEU A 229 -5.24 -11.14 -2.16
C LEU A 229 -4.73 -11.70 -3.50
N PHE A 230 -3.42 -11.69 -3.73
CA PHE A 230 -2.79 -12.26 -4.92
C PHE A 230 -3.01 -13.77 -5.00
N TYR A 231 -2.71 -14.51 -3.94
CA TYR A 231 -2.92 -15.96 -3.90
C TYR A 231 -4.41 -16.32 -3.98
N ASN A 232 -5.29 -15.58 -3.29
CA ASN A 232 -6.73 -15.76 -3.42
C ASN A 232 -7.17 -15.63 -4.88
N LYS A 233 -6.73 -14.59 -5.58
CA LYS A 233 -7.08 -14.37 -6.99
C LYS A 233 -6.59 -15.48 -7.91
N LYS A 234 -5.37 -16.00 -7.71
CA LYS A 234 -4.88 -17.16 -8.45
C LYS A 234 -5.76 -18.39 -8.23
N ALA A 235 -6.14 -18.68 -6.98
CA ALA A 235 -7.08 -19.76 -6.68
C ALA A 235 -8.44 -19.56 -7.36
N MET A 236 -9.01 -18.36 -7.28
CA MET A 236 -10.30 -18.03 -7.89
C MET A 236 -10.27 -18.18 -9.42
N TYR A 237 -9.17 -17.78 -10.05
CA TYR A 237 -8.98 -17.94 -11.49
C TYR A 237 -8.97 -19.41 -11.90
N LEU A 238 -8.23 -20.27 -11.19
CA LEU A 238 -8.20 -21.71 -11.44
C LEU A 238 -9.59 -22.35 -11.26
N ILE A 239 -10.30 -21.98 -10.19
CA ILE A 239 -11.68 -22.44 -9.95
C ILE A 239 -12.59 -22.06 -11.13
N GLY A 240 -12.54 -20.80 -11.57
CA GLY A 240 -13.35 -20.30 -12.68
C GLY A 240 -13.07 -21.04 -14.00
N GLN A 241 -11.79 -21.22 -14.35
CA GLN A 241 -11.37 -21.93 -15.56
C GLN A 241 -11.90 -23.38 -15.62
N HIS A 242 -11.84 -24.11 -14.51
CA HIS A 242 -12.22 -25.52 -14.48
C HIS A 242 -13.72 -25.77 -14.46
N ILE A 243 -14.51 -24.84 -13.91
CA ILE A 243 -15.97 -24.98 -13.84
C ILE A 243 -16.64 -24.51 -15.15
N LYS A 244 -15.87 -23.93 -16.07
CA LYS A 244 -16.37 -23.40 -17.36
C LYS A 244 -17.57 -22.49 -17.16
N LEU A 245 -17.52 -21.64 -16.14
CA LEU A 245 -18.50 -20.59 -15.98
C LEU A 245 -18.39 -19.71 -17.23
N ASN A 246 -19.43 -19.68 -18.05
CA ASN A 246 -19.41 -18.96 -19.31
C ASN A 246 -19.18 -17.45 -19.04
N SER A 247 -18.19 -16.88 -19.73
CA SER A 247 -17.76 -15.47 -19.80
C SER A 247 -16.60 -15.04 -18.89
N ASP A 248 -15.74 -14.19 -19.46
CA ASP A 248 -14.50 -13.61 -18.91
C ASP A 248 -14.70 -12.71 -17.66
N ASN A 249 -15.85 -12.79 -16.98
CA ASN A 249 -16.13 -11.97 -15.80
C ASN A 249 -17.07 -12.64 -14.79
N THR A 250 -16.91 -13.94 -14.57
CA THR A 250 -17.74 -14.69 -13.62
C THR A 250 -17.32 -14.44 -12.18
N ASP A 251 -18.08 -13.57 -11.52
CA ASP A 251 -18.05 -13.46 -10.07
C ASP A 251 -18.58 -14.76 -9.42
N LEU A 252 -17.70 -15.44 -8.70
CA LEU A 252 -17.97 -16.70 -8.00
C LEU A 252 -18.91 -16.55 -6.79
N PHE A 253 -19.18 -15.33 -6.34
CA PHE A 253 -20.12 -15.03 -5.26
C PHE A 253 -21.52 -14.64 -5.76
N ASP A 254 -21.73 -14.63 -7.08
CA ASP A 254 -23.07 -14.56 -7.64
C ASP A 254 -23.83 -15.85 -7.35
N ILE A 255 -25.12 -15.76 -7.00
CA ILE A 255 -25.92 -16.93 -6.57
C ILE A 255 -25.85 -18.08 -7.58
N GLU A 256 -26.01 -17.78 -8.88
CA GLU A 256 -26.08 -18.82 -9.91
C GLU A 256 -24.70 -19.44 -10.18
N ASN A 257 -23.68 -18.60 -10.35
CA ASN A 257 -22.29 -19.09 -10.48
C ASN A 257 -21.87 -19.92 -9.27
N HIS A 258 -22.30 -19.51 -8.09
CA HIS A 258 -21.99 -20.21 -6.85
C HIS A 258 -22.69 -21.57 -6.76
N ARG A 259 -23.96 -21.65 -7.18
CA ARG A 259 -24.67 -22.93 -7.33
C ARG A 259 -23.96 -23.86 -8.30
N GLN A 260 -23.52 -23.33 -9.44
CA GLN A 260 -22.78 -24.11 -10.42
C GLN A 260 -21.46 -24.64 -9.85
N LEU A 261 -20.73 -23.85 -9.07
CA LEU A 261 -19.54 -24.30 -8.36
C LEU A 261 -19.87 -25.44 -7.37
N ILE A 262 -20.89 -25.29 -6.53
CA ILE A 262 -21.27 -26.34 -5.57
C ILE A 262 -21.58 -27.66 -6.28
N VAL A 263 -22.30 -27.59 -7.41
CA VAL A 263 -22.67 -28.76 -8.20
C VAL A 263 -21.45 -29.37 -8.89
N HIS A 264 -20.54 -28.56 -9.43
CA HIS A 264 -19.48 -29.02 -10.33
C HIS A 264 -18.09 -29.15 -9.71
N LYS A 265 -17.89 -28.76 -8.45
CA LYS A 265 -16.57 -28.82 -7.79
C LYS A 265 -15.91 -30.20 -7.83
N HIS A 266 -16.69 -31.29 -7.85
CA HIS A 266 -16.21 -32.67 -7.95
C HIS A 266 -15.59 -33.01 -9.33
N LYS A 267 -15.75 -32.13 -10.33
CA LYS A 267 -15.16 -32.27 -11.67
C LYS A 267 -13.78 -31.62 -11.80
N ILE A 268 -13.32 -30.92 -10.77
CA ILE A 268 -11.97 -30.34 -10.73
C ILE A 268 -10.98 -31.49 -10.57
N ASP A 269 -9.97 -31.53 -11.44
CA ASP A 269 -8.91 -32.54 -11.40
C ASP A 269 -8.15 -32.48 -10.06
N SER A 270 -7.69 -33.63 -9.55
CA SER A 270 -7.07 -33.70 -8.22
C SER A 270 -5.80 -32.87 -8.13
N GLY A 271 -4.94 -32.87 -9.16
CA GLY A 271 -3.70 -32.06 -9.15
C GLY A 271 -3.99 -30.56 -9.18
N VAL A 272 -5.09 -30.15 -9.82
CA VAL A 272 -5.56 -28.78 -9.83
C VAL A 272 -6.16 -28.40 -8.47
N LEU A 273 -6.92 -29.30 -7.86
CA LEU A 273 -7.49 -29.11 -6.53
C LEU A 273 -6.39 -28.90 -5.49
N ASP A 274 -5.32 -29.71 -5.53
CA ASP A 274 -4.16 -29.55 -4.64
C ASP A 274 -3.50 -28.17 -4.81
N THR A 275 -3.36 -27.72 -6.07
CA THR A 275 -2.80 -26.41 -6.39
C THR A 275 -3.68 -25.27 -5.86
N ILE A 276 -5.02 -25.39 -6.02
CA ILE A 276 -5.99 -24.43 -5.48
C ILE A 276 -5.88 -24.37 -3.95
N SER A 277 -5.81 -25.53 -3.28
CA SER A 277 -5.69 -25.63 -1.83
C SER A 277 -4.42 -24.97 -1.31
N ILE A 278 -3.27 -25.17 -1.98
CA ILE A 278 -2.01 -24.48 -1.64
C ILE A 278 -2.20 -22.97 -1.70
N TYR A 279 -2.73 -22.43 -2.81
CA TYR A 279 -2.94 -20.98 -2.94
C TYR A 279 -3.92 -20.43 -1.91
N LEU A 280 -4.99 -21.14 -1.59
CA LEU A 280 -5.94 -20.71 -0.58
C LEU A 280 -5.33 -20.76 0.83
N GLN A 281 -4.51 -21.77 1.14
CA GLN A 281 -3.83 -21.85 2.43
C GLN A 281 -2.80 -20.72 2.60
N GLU A 282 -1.99 -20.46 1.58
CA GLU A 282 -1.05 -19.33 1.57
C GLU A 282 -1.78 -17.99 1.67
N SER A 283 -2.94 -17.87 1.02
CA SER A 283 -3.80 -16.69 1.14
C SER A 283 -4.30 -16.48 2.58
N LYS A 284 -4.81 -17.55 3.21
CA LYS A 284 -5.29 -17.51 4.60
C LYS A 284 -4.16 -17.16 5.57
N ASN A 285 -3.01 -17.83 5.45
CA ASN A 285 -1.83 -17.56 6.27
C ASN A 285 -1.41 -16.09 6.17
N ALA A 286 -1.37 -15.54 4.95
CA ALA A 286 -1.06 -14.14 4.72
C ALA A 286 -2.09 -13.19 5.37
N PHE A 287 -3.39 -13.45 5.26
CA PHE A 287 -4.40 -12.62 5.94
C PHE A 287 -4.31 -12.69 7.46
N GLU A 288 -4.04 -13.86 8.03
CA GLU A 288 -3.82 -14.00 9.48
C GLU A 288 -2.59 -13.23 9.96
N HIS A 289 -1.51 -13.20 9.17
CA HIS A 289 -0.35 -12.36 9.45
C HIS A 289 -0.70 -10.87 9.37
N ALA A 290 -1.45 -10.45 8.34
CA ALA A 290 -1.88 -9.07 8.21
C ALA A 290 -2.77 -8.61 9.40
N ILE A 291 -3.67 -9.48 9.90
CA ILE A 291 -4.47 -9.20 11.10
C ILE A 291 -3.55 -8.99 12.31
N LYS A 292 -2.56 -9.85 12.52
CA LYS A 292 -1.59 -9.72 13.62
C LYS A 292 -0.78 -8.43 13.54
N CYS A 293 -0.28 -8.07 12.35
CA CYS A 293 0.48 -6.85 12.11
C CYS A 293 -0.36 -5.58 12.32
N SER A 294 -1.66 -5.62 11.99
CA SER A 294 -2.53 -4.45 12.05
C SER A 294 -2.80 -3.93 13.46
N GLN A 295 -2.64 -4.73 14.52
CA GLN A 295 -2.76 -4.33 15.93
C GLN A 295 -3.93 -3.36 16.24
N ASN A 296 -5.13 -3.69 15.75
CA ASN A 296 -6.37 -2.89 15.86
C ASN A 296 -6.42 -1.61 14.98
N ASP A 297 -5.66 -1.55 13.88
CA ASP A 297 -5.89 -0.54 12.84
C ASP A 297 -7.26 -0.76 12.20
N THR A 298 -8.19 0.15 12.53
CA THR A 298 -9.59 0.06 12.10
C THR A 298 -9.76 0.24 10.59
N MET A 299 -8.81 0.86 9.89
CA MET A 299 -8.89 1.06 8.44
C MET A 299 -8.80 -0.25 7.68
N TRP A 300 -7.87 -1.12 8.08
CA TRP A 300 -7.55 -2.35 7.34
C TRP A 300 -8.33 -3.57 7.82
N GLU A 301 -8.73 -3.58 9.10
CA GLU A 301 -9.35 -4.75 9.75
C GLU A 301 -10.52 -5.33 8.95
N GLY A 302 -11.48 -4.49 8.55
CA GLY A 302 -12.65 -4.92 7.78
C GLY A 302 -12.33 -5.45 6.38
N PHE A 303 -11.23 -4.99 5.74
CA PHE A 303 -10.78 -5.51 4.46
C PHE A 303 -10.17 -6.90 4.62
N ILE A 304 -9.24 -7.04 5.57
CA ILE A 304 -8.50 -8.26 5.77
C ILE A 304 -9.42 -9.38 6.26
N LYS A 305 -10.26 -9.11 7.26
CA LYS A 305 -11.23 -10.10 7.78
C LYS A 305 -12.20 -10.59 6.71
N TYR A 306 -12.70 -9.69 5.86
CA TYR A 306 -13.59 -10.06 4.75
C TYR A 306 -12.90 -10.99 3.75
N ASN A 307 -11.66 -10.68 3.38
CA ASN A 307 -10.90 -11.54 2.46
C ASN A 307 -10.57 -12.89 3.10
N ASN A 308 -10.20 -12.89 4.38
CA ASN A 308 -9.94 -14.11 5.13
C ASN A 308 -11.19 -15.02 5.20
N ALA A 309 -12.35 -14.44 5.51
CA ALA A 309 -13.62 -15.18 5.56
C ALA A 309 -13.95 -15.87 4.22
N ARG A 310 -13.73 -15.16 3.11
CA ARG A 310 -13.94 -15.70 1.75
C ARG A 310 -12.95 -16.80 1.39
N THR A 311 -11.68 -16.65 1.75
CA THR A 311 -10.67 -17.70 1.55
C THR A 311 -11.03 -18.94 2.36
N THR A 312 -11.34 -18.77 3.65
CA THR A 312 -11.77 -19.86 4.54
C THR A 312 -13.01 -20.57 4.02
N TYR A 313 -13.96 -19.83 3.46
CA TYR A 313 -15.14 -20.40 2.84
C TYR A 313 -14.79 -21.35 1.69
N PHE A 314 -13.93 -20.94 0.76
CA PHE A 314 -13.53 -21.79 -0.36
C PHE A 314 -12.69 -22.99 0.07
N LEU A 315 -11.79 -22.85 1.05
CA LEU A 315 -11.06 -23.98 1.64
C LEU A 315 -12.03 -25.04 2.14
N LYS A 316 -13.03 -24.65 2.94
CA LYS A 316 -14.06 -25.58 3.42
C LYS A 316 -14.92 -26.18 2.31
N LEU A 317 -15.22 -25.39 1.28
CA LEU A 317 -16.07 -25.85 0.19
C LEU A 317 -15.37 -26.93 -0.65
N LEU A 318 -14.07 -26.77 -0.88
CA LEU A 318 -13.26 -27.62 -1.76
C LEU A 318 -12.56 -28.76 -1.03
N SER A 319 -12.26 -28.60 0.26
CA SER A 319 -11.65 -29.60 1.15
C SER A 319 -12.58 -29.93 2.33
N PRO A 320 -13.76 -30.56 2.09
CA PRO A 320 -14.76 -30.78 3.12
C PRO A 320 -14.37 -31.84 4.16
N ASP A 321 -13.32 -32.63 3.92
CA ASP A 321 -12.86 -33.68 4.82
C ASP A 321 -11.96 -33.15 5.96
N GLU A 322 -11.43 -31.93 5.82
CA GLU A 322 -10.68 -31.20 6.86
C GLU A 322 -11.64 -30.46 7.82
N LYS A 323 -12.70 -31.16 8.26
CA LYS A 323 -13.75 -30.57 9.11
C LYS A 323 -13.17 -30.08 10.44
N GLY A 324 -13.19 -28.77 10.62
CA GLY A 324 -12.79 -28.11 11.87
C GLY A 324 -11.41 -27.45 11.81
N GLU A 325 -10.55 -27.79 10.84
CA GLU A 325 -9.21 -27.19 10.74
C GLU A 325 -9.27 -25.73 10.25
N HIS A 326 -10.29 -25.39 9.46
CA HIS A 326 -10.32 -24.10 8.77
C HIS A 326 -10.99 -22.95 9.53
N GLY A 327 -11.63 -23.19 10.69
CA GLY A 327 -12.36 -22.17 11.47
C GLY A 327 -13.69 -21.75 10.83
N ASP A 328 -14.66 -21.15 11.54
CA ASP A 328 -15.96 -20.82 10.94
C ASP A 328 -15.93 -19.59 10.02
N TRP A 329 -16.26 -19.79 8.73
CA TRP A 329 -16.28 -18.70 7.76
C TRP A 329 -17.43 -17.73 8.02
N GLN A 330 -18.55 -18.20 8.58
CA GLN A 330 -19.69 -17.34 8.88
C GLN A 330 -19.35 -16.39 10.03
N GLU A 331 -18.74 -16.89 11.11
CA GLU A 331 -18.23 -16.08 12.21
C GLU A 331 -17.20 -15.05 11.71
N LEU A 332 -16.23 -15.48 10.90
CA LEU A 332 -15.24 -14.57 10.30
C LEU A 332 -15.88 -13.49 9.41
N MET A 333 -16.93 -13.84 8.67
CA MET A 333 -17.68 -12.90 7.83
C MET A 333 -18.47 -11.91 8.68
N ASP A 334 -19.07 -12.36 9.78
CA ASP A 334 -19.81 -11.51 10.71
C ASP A 334 -18.88 -10.53 11.44
N ASP A 335 -17.70 -10.98 11.85
CA ASP A 335 -16.63 -10.13 12.36
C ASP A 335 -16.17 -9.09 11.33
N ALA A 336 -16.08 -9.47 10.05
CA ALA A 336 -15.72 -8.56 8.98
C ALA A 336 -16.79 -7.48 8.75
N ILE A 337 -18.08 -7.88 8.75
CA ILE A 337 -19.22 -6.96 8.63
C ILE A 337 -19.23 -6.00 9.83
N LEU A 338 -19.03 -6.51 11.05
CA LEU A 338 -18.97 -5.69 12.25
C LEU A 338 -17.82 -4.69 12.21
N ALA A 339 -16.63 -5.09 11.76
CA ALA A 339 -15.48 -4.19 11.61
C ALA A 339 -15.75 -3.08 10.58
N ARG A 340 -16.36 -3.41 9.43
CA ARG A 340 -16.76 -2.43 8.41
C ARG A 340 -17.83 -1.45 8.92
N MET A 341 -18.83 -1.96 9.62
CA MET A 341 -19.87 -1.14 10.24
C MET A 341 -19.28 -0.16 11.28
N LYS A 342 -18.38 -0.64 12.15
CA LYS A 342 -17.66 0.21 13.12
C LYS A 342 -16.87 1.31 12.40
N LEU A 343 -16.14 0.96 11.34
CA LEU A 343 -15.39 1.94 10.54
C LEU A 343 -16.33 2.99 9.93
N ASN A 344 -17.46 2.57 9.35
CA ASN A 344 -18.46 3.48 8.80
C ASN A 344 -19.00 4.45 9.85
N THR A 345 -19.32 3.99 11.05
CA THR A 345 -19.72 4.88 12.16
C THR A 345 -18.65 5.91 12.50
N LEU A 346 -17.38 5.50 12.57
CA LEU A 346 -16.27 6.44 12.83
C LEU A 346 -16.08 7.45 11.71
N ILE A 347 -16.24 7.03 10.45
CA ILE A 347 -16.18 7.92 9.28
C ILE A 347 -17.29 8.98 9.37
N GLU A 348 -18.49 8.59 9.78
CA GLU A 348 -19.61 9.52 9.96
C GLU A 348 -19.36 10.57 11.05
N ASP A 349 -18.71 10.18 12.15
CA ASP A 349 -18.35 11.11 13.22
C ASP A 349 -17.25 12.11 12.78
N VAL A 350 -16.34 11.67 11.90
CA VAL A 350 -15.24 12.50 11.38
C VAL A 350 -15.73 13.47 10.30
N ILE A 351 -16.52 13.00 9.34
CA ILE A 351 -17.04 13.82 8.23
C ILE A 351 -18.29 14.57 8.72
N LYS A 352 -18.09 15.75 9.30
CA LYS A 352 -19.19 16.62 9.78
C LYS A 352 -20.04 17.26 8.67
N THR A 353 -19.65 17.11 7.41
CA THR A 353 -20.35 17.69 6.26
C THR A 353 -21.48 16.78 5.77
N SER A 354 -22.66 17.36 5.55
CA SER A 354 -23.89 16.70 5.07
C SER A 354 -23.83 16.13 3.64
N ASN A 355 -22.67 16.20 2.97
CA ASN A 355 -22.52 15.73 1.60
C ASN A 355 -21.91 14.33 1.59
N ASN A 356 -22.58 13.39 0.90
CA ASN A 356 -22.05 12.06 0.62
C ASN A 356 -20.78 12.19 -0.23
N SER A 357 -19.61 11.98 0.37
CA SER A 357 -18.35 11.93 -0.38
C SER A 357 -18.17 10.58 -1.06
N TYR A 358 -17.46 10.56 -2.19
CA TYR A 358 -17.18 9.32 -2.92
C TYR A 358 -16.46 8.27 -2.05
N LEU A 359 -15.51 8.71 -1.21
CA LEU A 359 -14.82 7.82 -0.29
C LEU A 359 -15.75 7.28 0.81
N LYS A 360 -16.63 8.11 1.40
CA LYS A 360 -17.63 7.63 2.36
C LYS A 360 -18.52 6.55 1.72
N ASP A 361 -19.01 6.81 0.52
CA ASP A 361 -19.82 5.86 -0.25
C ASP A 361 -19.05 4.56 -0.55
N TYR A 362 -17.75 4.63 -0.82
CA TYR A 362 -16.91 3.44 -1.00
C TYR A 362 -16.86 2.54 0.26
N PHE A 363 -16.69 3.10 1.47
CA PHE A 363 -16.66 2.26 2.68
C PHE A 363 -18.05 1.71 3.05
N ILE A 364 -19.12 2.45 2.76
CA ILE A 364 -20.50 1.93 2.85
C ILE A 364 -20.68 0.77 1.86
N TYR A 365 -20.24 0.96 0.62
CA TYR A 365 -20.27 -0.07 -0.42
C TYR A 365 -19.59 -1.36 0.04
N GLN A 366 -18.41 -1.23 0.66
CA GLN A 366 -17.67 -2.36 1.20
C GLN A 366 -18.49 -3.13 2.23
N GLU A 367 -19.15 -2.46 3.18
CA GLU A 367 -20.01 -3.15 4.16
C GLU A 367 -21.17 -3.89 3.49
N TYR A 368 -21.89 -3.23 2.58
CA TYR A 368 -23.02 -3.81 1.86
C TYR A 368 -22.63 -5.05 1.07
N ILE A 369 -21.50 -5.00 0.36
CA ILE A 369 -20.99 -6.15 -0.39
C ILE A 369 -20.70 -7.33 0.52
N ALA A 370 -20.09 -7.12 1.70
CA ALA A 370 -19.80 -8.21 2.63
C ALA A 370 -21.08 -8.93 3.08
N ARG A 371 -22.11 -8.16 3.43
CA ARG A 371 -23.42 -8.69 3.81
C ARG A 371 -24.11 -9.43 2.66
N LEU A 372 -24.11 -8.86 1.46
CA LEU A 372 -24.75 -9.46 0.28
C LEU A 372 -24.03 -10.72 -0.19
N VAL A 373 -22.70 -10.78 -0.10
CA VAL A 373 -21.94 -12.00 -0.39
C VAL A 373 -22.29 -13.13 0.59
N LYS A 374 -22.40 -12.84 1.89
CA LYS A 374 -22.89 -13.82 2.88
C LYS A 374 -24.27 -14.35 2.49
N ILE A 375 -25.20 -13.44 2.17
CA ILE A 375 -26.56 -13.78 1.73
C ILE A 375 -26.53 -14.66 0.48
N ASN A 376 -25.78 -14.28 -0.56
CA ASN A 376 -25.69 -15.01 -1.82
C ASN A 376 -25.18 -16.45 -1.61
N ILE A 377 -24.12 -16.62 -0.81
CA ILE A 377 -23.56 -17.94 -0.48
C ILE A 377 -24.63 -18.82 0.19
N LEU A 378 -25.33 -18.29 1.19
CA LEU A 378 -26.33 -19.04 1.95
C LEU A 378 -27.57 -19.40 1.11
N ILE A 379 -28.04 -18.47 0.26
CA ILE A 379 -29.11 -18.75 -0.72
C ILE A 379 -28.68 -19.84 -1.71
N ALA A 380 -27.45 -19.78 -2.21
CA ALA A 380 -26.94 -20.76 -3.15
C ALA A 380 -26.86 -22.16 -2.52
N ARG A 381 -26.55 -22.24 -1.22
CA ARG A 381 -26.46 -23.48 -0.45
C ARG A 381 -27.80 -23.96 0.11
N LYS A 382 -28.87 -23.16 -0.01
CA LYS A 382 -30.18 -23.42 0.63
C LYS A 382 -30.09 -23.53 2.15
N GLU A 383 -29.23 -22.73 2.76
CA GLU A 383 -29.04 -22.65 4.21
C GLU A 383 -29.83 -21.47 4.80
N ASP A 384 -30.17 -21.56 6.08
CA ASP A 384 -30.80 -20.45 6.81
C ASP A 384 -29.86 -19.24 6.86
N ILE A 385 -30.43 -18.03 6.81
CA ILE A 385 -29.67 -16.78 6.84
C ILE A 385 -29.93 -16.08 8.16
N THR A 386 -28.86 -15.66 8.82
CA THR A 386 -28.91 -14.75 9.96
C THR A 386 -28.32 -13.40 9.63
N ASP A 387 -28.80 -12.36 10.31
CA ASP A 387 -28.04 -11.12 10.37
C ASP A 387 -26.69 -11.35 11.09
N PHE A 388 -25.76 -10.42 10.94
CA PHE A 388 -24.41 -10.55 11.51
C PHE A 388 -24.37 -10.58 13.05
N ARG A 389 -25.52 -10.40 13.72
CA ARG A 389 -25.68 -10.49 15.18
C ARG A 389 -26.45 -11.74 15.61
N GLY A 390 -26.95 -12.55 14.69
CA GLY A 390 -27.75 -13.74 14.99
C GLY A 390 -29.17 -13.47 15.51
N ASN A 391 -29.65 -12.23 15.46
CA ASN A 391 -30.95 -11.82 15.99
C ASN A 391 -32.10 -12.07 15.01
N VAL A 392 -31.82 -12.03 13.71
CA VAL A 392 -32.84 -12.22 12.67
C VAL A 392 -32.57 -13.54 11.95
N LEU A 393 -33.62 -14.32 11.70
CA LEU A 393 -33.55 -15.59 11.00
C LEU A 393 -34.47 -15.60 9.78
N TYR A 394 -33.88 -15.83 8.61
CA TYR A 394 -34.57 -16.07 7.35
C TYR A 394 -34.46 -17.55 6.99
N LYS A 395 -35.56 -18.28 7.19
CA LYS A 395 -35.58 -19.74 6.96
C LYS A 395 -35.50 -20.08 5.48
N ALA A 396 -34.61 -21.01 5.16
CA ALA A 396 -34.56 -21.65 3.85
C ALA A 396 -35.77 -22.56 3.62
N PRO A 397 -36.10 -22.88 2.35
CA PRO A 397 -35.55 -22.30 1.11
C PRO A 397 -36.34 -21.06 0.62
N GLU A 398 -37.42 -20.68 1.32
CA GLU A 398 -38.37 -19.68 0.81
C GLU A 398 -37.94 -18.24 1.10
N TYR A 399 -37.16 -18.01 2.15
CA TYR A 399 -36.62 -16.69 2.53
C TYR A 399 -37.64 -15.53 2.54
N LYS A 400 -38.94 -15.80 2.74
CA LYS A 400 -40.06 -14.84 2.60
C LYS A 400 -39.88 -13.51 3.35
N LYS A 401 -39.15 -13.52 4.47
CA LYS A 401 -38.90 -12.33 5.30
C LYS A 401 -37.72 -11.48 4.80
N LEU A 402 -36.85 -12.03 3.94
CA LEU A 402 -35.63 -11.36 3.47
C LEU A 402 -35.95 -10.17 2.55
N LEU A 403 -37.03 -10.22 1.78
CA LEU A 403 -37.51 -9.10 0.95
C LEU A 403 -37.86 -7.85 1.78
N LYS A 404 -38.12 -8.01 3.08
CA LYS A 404 -38.40 -6.90 4.00
C LYS A 404 -37.16 -6.38 4.72
N ASP A 405 -36.02 -7.05 4.61
CA ASP A 405 -34.76 -6.59 5.20
C ASP A 405 -34.33 -5.31 4.51
N SER A 406 -33.89 -4.32 5.29
CA SER A 406 -33.35 -3.06 4.79
C SER A 406 -32.29 -3.22 3.70
N ILE A 407 -31.44 -4.25 3.76
CA ILE A 407 -30.38 -4.46 2.79
C ILE A 407 -30.90 -4.91 1.41
N ILE A 408 -32.09 -5.48 1.35
CA ILE A 408 -32.74 -5.92 0.11
C ILE A 408 -33.83 -4.94 -0.31
N ASN A 409 -34.60 -4.41 0.63
CA ASN A 409 -35.78 -3.60 0.35
C ASN A 409 -35.44 -2.20 -0.16
N PHE A 410 -34.36 -1.58 0.35
CA PHE A 410 -33.95 -0.25 -0.10
C PHE A 410 -32.88 -0.37 -1.21
N PRO A 411 -33.18 0.08 -2.45
CA PRO A 411 -32.18 0.12 -3.50
C PRO A 411 -30.98 0.95 -3.07
N TYR A 412 -29.79 0.45 -3.35
CA TYR A 412 -28.58 1.24 -3.14
C TYR A 412 -28.50 2.38 -4.16
N GLU A 413 -28.36 3.61 -3.66
CA GLU A 413 -28.33 4.85 -4.47
C GLU A 413 -26.91 5.41 -4.68
N GLY A 414 -25.88 4.68 -4.27
CA GLY A 414 -24.49 5.12 -4.40
C GLY A 414 -23.85 4.79 -5.76
N ASN A 415 -22.55 5.07 -5.88
CA ASN A 415 -21.81 5.06 -7.15
C ASN A 415 -21.41 3.66 -7.64
N PHE A 416 -21.56 2.63 -6.81
CA PHE A 416 -21.05 1.28 -7.07
C PHE A 416 -22.16 0.29 -7.45
N THR A 417 -22.27 -0.03 -8.75
CA THR A 417 -23.38 -0.81 -9.33
C THR A 417 -23.53 -2.25 -8.83
N ARG A 418 -22.44 -2.85 -8.31
CA ARG A 418 -22.42 -4.27 -7.91
C ARG A 418 -23.47 -4.61 -6.84
N ILE A 419 -23.75 -3.67 -5.94
CA ILE A 419 -24.79 -3.85 -4.91
C ILE A 419 -26.15 -4.00 -5.56
N VAL A 420 -26.47 -3.11 -6.51
CA VAL A 420 -27.74 -3.11 -7.25
C VAL A 420 -27.92 -4.43 -7.99
N GLU A 421 -26.86 -4.90 -8.66
CA GLU A 421 -26.87 -6.19 -9.36
C GLU A 421 -27.20 -7.37 -8.45
N TYR A 422 -26.62 -7.43 -7.24
CA TYR A 422 -26.94 -8.48 -6.27
C TYR A 422 -28.35 -8.34 -5.70
N GLN A 423 -28.75 -7.12 -5.30
CA GLN A 423 -30.09 -6.86 -4.77
C GLN A 423 -31.17 -7.29 -5.78
N ASP A 424 -31.02 -6.91 -7.05
CA ASP A 424 -31.97 -7.24 -8.10
C ASP A 424 -32.06 -8.74 -8.37
N LYS A 425 -30.93 -9.46 -8.35
CA LYS A 425 -30.92 -10.92 -8.50
C LYS A 425 -31.61 -11.62 -7.33
N ILE A 426 -31.39 -11.15 -6.10
CA ILE A 426 -32.07 -11.69 -4.91
C ILE A 426 -33.58 -11.43 -5.01
N ARG A 427 -34.01 -10.20 -5.32
CA ARG A 427 -35.45 -9.87 -5.47
C ARG A 427 -36.11 -10.74 -6.53
N LYS A 428 -35.53 -10.81 -7.73
CA LYS A 428 -36.04 -11.66 -8.83
C LYS A 428 -36.15 -13.14 -8.45
N LEU A 429 -35.24 -13.65 -7.61
CA LEU A 429 -35.28 -15.04 -7.16
C LEU A 429 -36.41 -15.30 -6.16
N LEU A 430 -36.77 -14.32 -5.33
CA LEU A 430 -37.72 -14.46 -4.22
C LEU A 430 -39.14 -13.97 -4.53
N GLU A 431 -39.31 -13.20 -5.61
CA GLU A 431 -40.61 -12.72 -6.11
C GLU A 431 -41.30 -13.71 -7.07
N VAL A 432 -40.61 -14.79 -7.45
CA VAL A 432 -41.13 -15.95 -8.20
C VAL A 432 -41.54 -17.03 -7.22
#